data_AF-A0AAA9TFH9-F1
#
_entry.id   AF-A0AAA9TFH9-F1
#
_cell.length_a   1.000
_cell.length_b   1.000
_cell.length_c   1.000
_cell.angle_alpha   90.00
_cell.angle_beta   90.00
_cell.angle_gamma   90.00
#
_symmetry.space_group_name_H-M   'P 1'
#
loop_
_entity.id
_entity.type
_entity.pdbx_description
1 polymer ?
#
loop_
_entity_poly.entity_id
_entity_poly.type
_entity_poly.pdbx_seq_one_letter_code
_entity_poly.pdbx_strand_id
1 'polypeptide(L)'
;MAAWGERLAGVRGVLLDISGVLYDGGEGGGAAIAGSVEAVARLKRSRLKVRFCTNESQKSRADLVGLLRRLGFDVSEGEVTAPAPAACLILKQRGLRPHLLVHDGVRSEFDQIDTSNPNCVVIADAGEGFSYQNMNKAFQVLMELENPVLFSLGKGRYYKETSGLMLDVGPYMKALEYACGIEAEVVGKPSPEFFKSALQEMGVEAHEAIMIGDDIVGDVGGAQRYGMRALQVRTGKFRVPRPHRPGPPPAACSVYSTRRQQLERHFLSGPEGCRNVNIFCNSPEGLHRWGAETSGPECLVAYSGHSSPLLTIEPTPGFWLRQGSRAPRNWSQELQLMGPQIP
;
A
#
# COMPACT_ATOMS: atom_id res chain seq x y z
N MET A 1 -20.86 9.34 -16.61
CA MET A 1 -19.61 9.64 -15.86
C MET A 1 -18.57 8.59 -16.23
N ALA A 2 -17.27 8.89 -16.20
CA ALA A 2 -16.26 7.83 -16.40
C ALA A 2 -16.48 6.71 -15.36
N ALA A 3 -16.32 5.44 -15.73
CA ALA A 3 -16.55 4.28 -14.85
C ALA A 3 -15.78 4.35 -13.50
N TRP A 4 -14.74 5.17 -13.43
CA TRP A 4 -13.95 5.46 -12.23
C TRP A 4 -14.67 6.40 -11.24
N GLY A 5 -15.43 7.39 -11.74
CA GLY A 5 -16.16 8.35 -10.91
C GLY A 5 -17.28 7.69 -10.10
N GLU A 6 -17.94 6.67 -10.66
CA GLU A 6 -18.95 5.89 -9.95
C GLU A 6 -18.32 5.04 -8.83
N ARG A 7 -17.15 4.41 -9.08
CA ARG A 7 -16.46 3.59 -8.07
C ARG A 7 -15.92 4.39 -6.89
N LEU A 8 -15.59 5.66 -7.12
CA LEU A 8 -15.09 6.59 -6.12
C LEU A 8 -16.19 7.51 -5.57
N ALA A 9 -17.44 7.36 -6.03
CA ALA A 9 -18.56 8.15 -5.52
C ALA A 9 -18.72 7.92 -4.01
N GLY A 10 -18.96 8.99 -3.26
CA GLY A 10 -19.11 8.94 -1.81
C GLY A 10 -17.82 8.65 -1.03
N VAL A 11 -16.63 8.60 -1.66
CA VAL A 11 -15.37 8.58 -0.90
C VAL A 11 -15.21 9.94 -0.21
N ARG A 12 -15.01 9.91 1.12
CA ARG A 12 -14.68 11.06 1.96
C ARG A 12 -13.30 10.94 2.61
N GLY A 13 -12.76 9.71 2.70
CA GLY A 13 -11.47 9.44 3.34
C GLY A 13 -10.54 8.58 2.48
N VAL A 14 -9.24 8.87 2.53
CA VAL A 14 -8.19 8.09 1.90
C VAL A 14 -7.18 7.68 2.97
N LEU A 15 -6.98 6.37 3.12
CA LEU A 15 -5.88 5.80 3.89
C LEU A 15 -4.78 5.44 2.89
N LEU A 16 -3.57 5.93 3.11
CA LEU A 16 -2.40 5.70 2.27
C LEU A 16 -1.40 4.87 3.04
N ASP A 17 -1.04 3.70 2.55
CA ASP A 17 0.19 3.07 3.01
C ASP A 17 1.41 3.93 2.68
N ILE A 18 2.51 3.76 3.41
CA ILE A 18 3.72 4.57 3.26
C ILE A 18 4.76 3.84 2.42
N SER A 19 5.24 2.69 2.90
CA SER A 19 6.36 1.96 2.27
C SER A 19 5.88 1.18 1.05
N GLY A 20 6.54 1.36 -0.10
CA GLY A 20 6.11 0.76 -1.35
C GLY A 20 4.94 1.50 -2.04
N VAL A 21 4.42 2.57 -1.44
CA VAL A 21 3.35 3.42 -2.00
C VAL A 21 3.77 4.88 -2.16
N LEU A 22 4.24 5.51 -1.07
CA LEU A 22 4.77 6.88 -1.10
C LEU A 22 6.29 6.88 -1.25
N TYR A 23 6.95 5.90 -0.65
CA TYR A 23 8.39 5.88 -0.46
C TYR A 23 8.91 4.47 -0.69
N ASP A 24 10.07 4.36 -1.34
CA ASP A 24 10.82 3.11 -1.44
C ASP A 24 12.09 3.20 -0.56
N GLY A 25 12.28 2.16 0.25
CA GLY A 25 13.41 2.03 1.17
C GLY A 25 14.73 1.81 0.43
N GLY A 26 15.85 2.24 1.02
CA GLY A 26 17.17 2.01 0.44
C GLY A 26 18.31 2.69 1.20
N GLU A 27 19.54 2.45 0.75
CA GLU A 27 20.73 3.12 1.27
C GLU A 27 20.59 4.64 1.22
N GLY A 28 21.04 5.32 2.27
CA GLY A 28 20.94 6.79 2.37
C GLY A 28 19.55 7.34 2.71
N GLY A 29 18.61 6.47 3.13
CA GLY A 29 17.26 6.90 3.53
C GLY A 29 16.23 6.82 2.42
N GLY A 30 16.54 6.17 1.29
CA GLY A 30 15.59 5.86 0.20
C GLY A 30 15.07 7.07 -0.58
N ALA A 31 14.03 6.84 -1.40
CA ALA A 31 13.49 7.87 -2.31
C ALA A 31 11.96 7.86 -2.37
N ALA A 32 11.38 9.04 -2.62
CA ALA A 32 9.95 9.13 -2.92
C ALA A 32 9.63 8.38 -4.21
N ILE A 33 8.52 7.64 -4.23
CA ILE A 33 8.01 7.02 -5.45
C ILE A 33 7.59 8.13 -6.41
N ALA A 34 7.94 8.00 -7.69
CA ALA A 34 7.68 9.04 -8.69
C ALA A 34 6.19 9.47 -8.71
N GLY A 35 5.93 10.77 -8.58
CA GLY A 35 4.58 11.34 -8.57
C GLY A 35 3.81 11.26 -7.24
N SER A 36 4.36 10.57 -6.22
CA SER A 36 3.68 10.38 -4.94
C SER A 36 3.56 11.67 -4.13
N VAL A 37 4.59 12.53 -4.16
CA VAL A 37 4.59 13.83 -3.47
C VAL A 37 3.48 14.72 -4.03
N GLU A 38 3.40 14.84 -5.36
CA GLU A 38 2.36 15.63 -6.02
C GLU A 38 0.96 15.04 -5.80
N ALA A 39 0.84 13.70 -5.76
CA ALA A 39 -0.42 13.03 -5.48
C ALA A 39 -0.93 13.34 -4.06
N VAL A 40 -0.06 13.23 -3.04
CA VAL A 40 -0.40 13.60 -1.66
C VAL A 40 -0.79 15.07 -1.57
N ALA A 41 -0.03 15.98 -2.20
CA ALA A 41 -0.35 17.40 -2.21
C ALA A 41 -1.70 17.71 -2.90
N ARG A 42 -2.09 16.94 -3.91
CA ARG A 42 -3.43 17.05 -4.53
C ARG A 42 -4.52 16.52 -3.60
N LEU A 43 -4.30 15.40 -2.92
CA LEU A 43 -5.25 14.85 -1.96
C LEU A 43 -5.48 15.80 -0.78
N LYS A 44 -4.41 16.37 -0.19
CA LYS A 44 -4.53 17.32 0.93
C LYS A 44 -5.23 18.64 0.55
N ARG A 45 -5.13 19.07 -0.72
CA ARG A 45 -5.87 20.25 -1.24
C ARG A 45 -7.32 19.95 -1.61
N SER A 46 -7.71 18.68 -1.63
CA SER A 46 -9.09 18.27 -1.89
C SER A 46 -9.94 18.36 -0.62
N ARG A 47 -11.23 17.99 -0.72
CA ARG A 47 -12.11 17.86 0.44
C ARG A 47 -11.97 16.52 1.18
N LEU A 48 -11.09 15.63 0.69
CA LEU A 48 -10.89 14.31 1.28
C LEU A 48 -10.07 14.41 2.57
N LYS A 49 -10.44 13.62 3.56
CA LYS A 49 -9.60 13.35 4.73
C LYS A 49 -8.49 12.39 4.32
N VAL A 50 -7.25 12.68 4.69
CA VAL A 50 -6.10 11.83 4.37
C VAL A 50 -5.49 11.31 5.66
N ARG A 51 -5.16 10.02 5.68
CA ARG A 51 -4.47 9.37 6.79
C ARG A 51 -3.36 8.49 6.24
N PHE A 52 -2.17 8.61 6.82
CA PHE A 52 -1.02 7.79 6.46
C PHE A 52 -0.96 6.59 7.40
N CYS A 53 -0.91 5.39 6.85
CA CYS A 53 -0.95 4.14 7.59
C CYS A 53 0.35 3.40 7.35
N THR A 54 0.95 2.83 8.39
CA THR A 54 2.16 2.04 8.24
C THR A 54 2.17 0.87 9.21
N ASN A 55 2.94 -0.16 8.86
CA ASN A 55 3.36 -1.22 9.77
C ASN A 55 4.85 -1.07 10.15
N GLU A 56 5.47 0.07 9.84
CA GLU A 56 6.84 0.38 10.27
C GLU A 56 6.95 0.23 11.79
N SER A 57 7.92 -0.58 12.20
CA SER A 57 8.13 -0.96 13.59
C SER A 57 9.60 -0.88 14.00
N GLN A 58 10.47 -0.38 13.12
CA GLN A 58 11.88 -0.14 13.41
C GLN A 58 12.18 1.34 13.70
N LYS A 59 11.31 2.26 13.26
CA LYS A 59 11.47 3.71 13.43
C LYS A 59 10.29 4.29 14.20
N SER A 60 10.57 5.32 15.00
CA SER A 60 9.52 6.13 15.60
C SER A 60 8.70 6.85 14.52
N ARG A 61 7.48 7.22 14.88
CA ARG A 61 6.58 8.03 14.06
C ARG A 61 7.22 9.39 13.76
N ALA A 62 7.90 9.99 14.72
CA ALA A 62 8.63 11.25 14.54
C ALA A 62 9.73 11.13 13.49
N ASP A 63 10.54 10.06 13.55
CA ASP A 63 11.61 9.82 12.57
C ASP A 63 11.06 9.55 11.18
N LEU A 64 9.98 8.77 11.07
CA LEU A 64 9.32 8.48 9.81
C LEU A 64 8.75 9.75 9.17
N VAL A 65 8.08 10.59 9.95
CA VAL A 65 7.57 11.89 9.49
C VAL A 65 8.72 12.81 9.08
N GLY A 66 9.81 12.85 9.86
CA GLY A 66 11.01 13.60 9.52
C GLY A 66 11.60 13.15 8.18
N LEU A 67 11.64 11.84 7.93
CA LEU A 67 12.06 11.29 6.64
C LEU A 67 11.13 11.72 5.50
N LEU A 68 9.82 11.54 5.64
CA LEU A 68 8.85 11.92 4.61
C LEU A 68 8.93 13.42 4.29
N ARG A 69 9.12 14.28 5.30
CA ARG A 69 9.30 15.72 5.08
C ARG A 69 10.55 16.04 4.27
N ARG A 70 11.67 15.36 4.53
CA ARG A 70 12.91 15.51 3.71
C ARG A 70 12.70 15.09 2.26
N LEU A 71 11.78 14.16 2.02
CA LEU A 71 11.39 13.70 0.68
C LEU A 71 10.34 14.59 0.00
N GLY A 72 9.93 15.69 0.65
CA GLY A 72 9.02 16.69 0.08
C GLY A 72 7.54 16.50 0.46
N PHE A 73 7.21 15.55 1.33
CA PHE A 73 5.83 15.36 1.77
C PHE A 73 5.45 16.33 2.89
N ASP A 74 4.31 17.01 2.73
CA ASP A 74 3.66 17.74 3.83
C ASP A 74 2.88 16.75 4.71
N VAL A 75 3.50 16.23 5.75
CA VAL A 75 2.92 15.26 6.71
C VAL A 75 3.27 15.66 8.13
N SER A 76 2.35 15.42 9.06
CA SER A 76 2.54 15.55 10.50
C SER A 76 2.34 14.22 11.22
N GLU A 77 2.91 14.09 12.42
CA GLU A 77 2.74 12.88 13.25
C GLU A 77 1.28 12.57 13.56
N GLY A 78 0.47 13.60 13.76
CA GLY A 78 -0.97 13.46 13.99
C GLY A 78 -1.76 12.94 12.79
N GLU A 79 -1.14 12.84 11.61
CA GLU A 79 -1.72 12.25 10.39
C GLU A 79 -1.23 10.81 10.15
N VAL A 80 -0.35 10.26 11.00
CA VAL A 80 0.23 8.92 10.83
C VAL A 80 -0.32 7.94 11.87
N THR A 81 -0.94 6.87 11.39
CA THR A 81 -1.33 5.69 12.19
C THR A 81 -0.25 4.62 12.04
N ALA A 82 0.37 4.25 13.16
CA ALA A 82 1.42 3.23 13.26
C ALA A 82 1.14 2.26 14.43
N PRO A 83 1.72 1.05 14.43
CA PRO A 83 1.41 0.02 15.43
C PRO A 83 1.86 0.37 16.85
N ALA A 84 3.03 1.00 17.01
CA ALA A 84 3.59 1.28 18.34
C ALA A 84 2.72 2.26 19.17
N PRO A 85 2.30 3.43 18.65
CA PRO A 85 1.34 4.29 19.35
C PRO A 85 0.04 3.58 19.71
N ALA A 86 -0.49 2.74 18.81
CA ALA A 86 -1.70 1.97 19.06
C ALA A 86 -1.51 0.95 20.20
N ALA A 87 -0.38 0.26 20.25
CA ALA A 87 -0.04 -0.64 21.35
C ALA A 87 0.09 0.13 22.68
N CYS A 88 0.75 1.29 22.69
CA CYS A 88 0.84 2.15 23.87
C CYS A 88 -0.55 2.55 24.42
N LEU A 89 -1.53 2.85 23.55
CA LEU A 89 -2.90 3.12 23.98
C LEU A 89 -3.56 1.90 24.63
N ILE A 90 -3.41 0.71 24.04
CA ILE A 90 -3.94 -0.55 24.58
C ILE A 90 -3.31 -0.84 25.95
N LEU A 91 -1.99 -0.71 26.06
CA LEU A 91 -1.24 -0.95 27.31
C LEU A 91 -1.72 -0.02 28.42
N LYS A 92 -1.87 1.29 28.13
CA LYS A 92 -2.40 2.27 29.10
C LYS A 92 -3.83 1.95 29.52
N GLN A 93 -4.71 1.62 28.57
CA GLN A 93 -6.11 1.29 28.85
C GLN A 93 -6.27 0.03 29.71
N ARG A 94 -5.39 -0.97 29.50
CA ARG A 94 -5.42 -2.24 30.23
C ARG A 94 -4.52 -2.26 31.48
N GLY A 95 -3.81 -1.16 31.78
CA GLY A 95 -2.87 -1.09 32.90
C GLY A 95 -1.70 -2.08 32.80
N LEU A 96 -1.26 -2.36 31.57
CA LEU A 96 -0.20 -3.33 31.27
C LEU A 96 1.18 -2.67 31.20
N ARG A 97 2.19 -3.42 31.63
CA ARG A 97 3.61 -3.05 31.66
C ARG A 97 4.39 -4.07 30.84
N PRO A 98 4.90 -3.71 29.65
CA PRO A 98 5.46 -4.70 28.75
C PRO A 98 6.94 -4.97 29.02
N HIS A 99 7.36 -6.21 28.82
CA HIS A 99 8.71 -6.50 28.37
C HIS A 99 8.79 -6.22 26.86
N LEU A 100 9.66 -5.30 26.47
CA LEU A 100 9.78 -4.85 25.07
C LEU A 100 10.87 -5.63 24.34
N LEU A 101 10.46 -6.36 23.31
CA LEU A 101 11.35 -6.94 22.30
C LEU A 101 11.09 -6.25 20.94
N VAL A 102 11.69 -5.07 20.79
CA VAL A 102 11.48 -4.16 19.65
C VAL A 102 12.82 -3.56 19.23
N HIS A 103 12.90 -3.03 18.01
CA HIS A 103 14.08 -2.30 17.54
C HIS A 103 14.33 -1.02 18.35
N ASP A 104 15.59 -0.63 18.53
CA ASP A 104 15.95 0.54 19.32
C ASP A 104 15.35 1.84 18.76
N GLY A 105 15.21 1.94 17.44
CA GLY A 105 14.63 3.10 16.77
C GLY A 105 13.14 3.33 17.02
N VAL A 106 12.41 2.37 17.61
CA VAL A 106 11.01 2.55 18.02
C VAL A 106 10.84 2.62 19.55
N ARG A 107 11.92 2.45 20.34
CA ARG A 107 11.83 2.43 21.80
C ARG A 107 11.25 3.73 22.38
N SER A 108 11.56 4.88 21.78
CA SER A 108 11.06 6.18 22.22
C SER A 108 9.54 6.32 22.20
N GLU A 109 8.83 5.53 21.36
CA GLU A 109 7.36 5.48 21.37
C GLU A 109 6.79 4.93 22.69
N PHE A 110 7.61 4.17 23.44
CA PHE A 110 7.24 3.53 24.70
C PHE A 110 7.76 4.28 25.93
N ASP A 111 8.39 5.46 25.80
CA ASP A 111 8.98 6.20 26.94
C ASP A 111 7.97 6.55 28.05
N GLN A 112 6.69 6.68 27.68
CA GLN A 112 5.60 6.95 28.63
C GLN A 112 4.93 5.69 29.18
N ILE A 113 5.43 4.51 28.86
CA ILE A 113 4.91 3.23 29.31
C ILE A 113 5.84 2.69 30.40
N ASP A 114 5.27 2.37 31.55
CA ASP A 114 6.01 1.69 32.60
C ASP A 114 6.38 0.27 32.13
N THR A 115 7.67 -0.05 32.16
CA THR A 115 8.23 -1.35 31.77
C THR A 115 8.79 -2.13 32.97
N SER A 116 8.66 -1.57 34.17
CA SER A 116 9.07 -2.25 35.41
C SER A 116 8.12 -3.39 35.75
N ASN A 117 8.66 -4.49 36.30
CA ASN A 117 7.91 -5.69 36.69
C ASN A 117 6.86 -6.11 35.61
N PRO A 118 7.34 -6.56 34.43
CA PRO A 118 6.51 -6.72 33.25
C PRO A 118 5.40 -7.75 33.47
N ASN A 119 4.20 -7.45 32.99
CA ASN A 119 3.02 -8.32 33.03
C ASN A 119 2.45 -8.65 31.64
N CYS A 120 3.17 -8.30 30.57
CA CYS A 120 2.93 -8.73 29.21
C CYS A 120 4.24 -8.63 28.40
N VAL A 121 4.22 -9.13 27.16
CA VAL A 121 5.32 -8.94 26.19
C VAL A 121 4.79 -8.17 24.97
N VAL A 122 5.57 -7.23 24.46
CA VAL A 122 5.36 -6.61 23.16
C VAL A 122 6.53 -6.96 22.25
N ILE A 123 6.23 -7.57 21.12
CA ILE A 123 7.22 -7.91 20.08
C ILE A 123 6.97 -7.09 18.82
N ALA A 124 8.04 -6.59 18.22
CA ALA A 124 8.05 -5.93 16.92
C ALA A 124 9.29 -6.39 16.16
N ASP A 125 9.47 -5.98 14.91
CA ASP A 125 10.75 -6.21 14.24
C ASP A 125 11.87 -5.61 15.11
N ALA A 126 12.78 -6.47 15.57
CA ALA A 126 13.91 -6.11 16.41
C ALA A 126 15.26 -6.28 15.68
N GLY A 127 15.24 -6.66 14.39
CA GLY A 127 16.45 -6.95 13.61
C GLY A 127 17.39 -7.91 14.34
N GLU A 128 18.65 -7.51 14.52
CA GLU A 128 19.66 -8.25 15.29
C GLU A 128 19.28 -8.46 16.77
N GLY A 129 18.32 -7.69 17.28
CA GLY A 129 17.72 -7.86 18.60
C GLY A 129 16.98 -9.18 18.75
N PHE A 130 16.62 -9.88 17.67
CA PHE A 130 16.07 -11.23 17.70
C PHE A 130 17.13 -12.33 17.97
N SER A 131 17.95 -12.09 18.99
CA SER A 131 18.90 -13.08 19.50
C SER A 131 18.18 -14.17 20.33
N TYR A 132 18.81 -15.34 20.46
CA TYR A 132 18.32 -16.39 21.35
C TYR A 132 18.10 -15.87 22.78
N GLN A 133 19.03 -15.08 23.30
CA GLN A 133 18.99 -14.54 24.65
C GLN A 133 17.75 -13.66 24.85
N ASN A 134 17.48 -12.75 23.91
CA ASN A 134 16.34 -11.83 24.01
C ASN A 134 15.01 -12.57 23.83
N MET A 135 14.92 -13.49 22.86
CA MET A 135 13.75 -14.33 22.66
C MET A 135 13.46 -15.19 23.90
N ASN A 136 14.50 -15.81 24.48
CA ASN A 136 14.36 -16.62 25.68
C ASN A 136 13.96 -15.78 26.89
N LYS A 137 14.40 -14.52 26.99
CA LYS A 137 13.96 -13.61 28.06
C LYS A 137 12.48 -13.26 27.93
N ALA A 138 12.02 -12.95 26.72
CA ALA A 138 10.60 -12.73 26.45
C ALA A 138 9.75 -13.97 26.77
N PHE A 139 10.23 -15.16 26.38
CA PHE A 139 9.61 -16.44 26.73
C PHE A 139 9.51 -16.64 28.25
N GLN A 140 10.61 -16.43 29.00
CA GLN A 140 10.61 -16.55 30.46
C GLN A 140 9.59 -15.62 31.12
N VAL A 141 9.51 -14.37 30.68
CA VAL A 141 8.50 -13.42 31.17
C VAL A 141 7.09 -13.98 30.95
N LEU A 142 6.77 -14.49 29.76
CA LEU A 142 5.46 -15.07 29.48
C LEU A 142 5.16 -16.29 30.37
N MET A 143 6.13 -17.17 30.60
CA MET A 143 5.94 -18.38 31.39
C MET A 143 5.77 -18.14 32.90
N GLU A 144 6.27 -17.00 33.41
CA GLU A 144 6.12 -16.62 34.82
C GLU A 144 4.76 -15.98 35.11
N LEU A 145 4.00 -15.58 34.09
CA LEU A 145 2.70 -14.95 34.24
C LEU A 145 1.58 -15.99 34.35
N GLU A 146 0.66 -15.77 35.28
CA GLU A 146 -0.56 -16.58 35.40
C GLU A 146 -1.48 -16.40 34.17
N ASN A 147 -1.54 -15.17 33.63
CA ASN A 147 -2.32 -14.81 32.45
C ASN A 147 -1.39 -14.14 31.41
N PRO A 148 -0.61 -14.92 30.64
CA PRO A 148 0.33 -14.38 29.67
C PRO A 148 -0.37 -13.64 28.54
N VAL A 149 0.08 -12.41 28.27
CA VAL A 149 -0.38 -11.60 27.14
C VAL A 149 0.81 -11.27 26.25
N LEU A 150 0.70 -11.61 24.96
CA LEU A 150 1.68 -11.30 23.93
C LEU A 150 1.05 -10.38 22.88
N PHE A 151 1.59 -9.17 22.73
CA PHE A 151 1.25 -8.28 21.63
C PHE A 151 2.32 -8.37 20.55
N SER A 152 1.89 -8.39 19.28
CA SER A 152 2.80 -8.26 18.14
C SER A 152 2.44 -7.04 17.31
N LEU A 153 3.41 -6.17 17.03
CA LEU A 153 3.22 -4.96 16.21
C LEU A 153 3.11 -5.22 14.70
N GLY A 154 3.10 -6.50 14.32
CA GLY A 154 2.96 -6.94 12.95
C GLY A 154 2.80 -8.46 12.88
N LYS A 155 2.56 -8.97 11.67
CA LYS A 155 2.51 -10.41 11.40
C LYS A 155 3.13 -10.77 10.06
N GLY A 156 3.99 -9.89 9.54
CA GLY A 156 4.67 -10.10 8.28
C GLY A 156 5.56 -11.34 8.37
N ARG A 157 5.68 -12.05 7.26
CA ARG A 157 6.53 -13.26 7.19
C ARG A 157 7.98 -12.91 6.87
N TYR A 158 8.14 -11.93 6.00
CA TYR A 158 9.40 -11.43 5.51
C TYR A 158 9.18 -10.09 4.81
N TYR A 159 10.24 -9.30 4.69
CA TYR A 159 10.30 -8.12 3.83
C TYR A 159 11.53 -8.21 2.91
N LYS A 160 11.70 -7.22 2.02
CA LYS A 160 12.81 -7.17 1.07
C LYS A 160 13.67 -5.96 1.40
N GLU A 161 14.97 -6.19 1.51
CA GLU A 161 16.01 -5.16 1.52
C GLU A 161 16.91 -5.29 0.29
N THR A 162 17.88 -4.36 0.17
CA THR A 162 18.92 -4.39 -0.87
C THR A 162 19.70 -5.70 -0.86
N SER A 163 20.01 -6.23 0.32
CA SER A 163 20.82 -7.44 0.53
C SER A 163 20.04 -8.75 0.38
N GLY A 164 18.70 -8.73 0.40
CA GLY A 164 17.90 -9.93 0.21
C GLY A 164 16.53 -9.90 0.87
N LEU A 165 15.93 -11.09 1.01
CA LEU A 165 14.71 -11.28 1.81
C LEU A 165 15.09 -11.42 3.28
N MET A 166 14.49 -10.62 4.13
CA MET A 166 14.70 -10.62 5.58
C MET A 166 13.49 -11.22 6.29
N LEU A 167 13.72 -11.95 7.38
CA LEU A 167 12.62 -12.38 8.26
C LEU A 167 12.02 -11.14 8.94
N ASP A 168 10.70 -11.17 9.08
CA ASP A 168 9.93 -10.13 9.77
C ASP A 168 9.51 -10.67 11.15
N VAL A 169 8.75 -9.90 11.94
CA VAL A 169 8.33 -10.26 13.30
C VAL A 169 7.48 -11.54 13.37
N GLY A 170 6.73 -11.87 12.32
CA GLY A 170 5.76 -12.99 12.33
C GLY A 170 6.37 -14.35 12.72
N PRO A 171 7.49 -14.79 12.11
CA PRO A 171 8.23 -15.97 12.55
C PRO A 171 8.59 -15.99 14.04
N TYR A 172 9.07 -14.87 14.59
CA TYR A 172 9.47 -14.76 15.99
C TYR A 172 8.27 -14.74 16.95
N MET A 173 7.21 -14.01 16.57
CA MET A 173 5.91 -14.07 17.23
C MET A 173 5.40 -15.51 17.30
N LYS A 174 5.42 -16.24 16.18
CA LYS A 174 4.98 -17.65 16.12
C LYS A 174 5.85 -18.58 16.97
N ALA A 175 7.14 -18.29 17.13
CA ALA A 175 8.00 -19.06 18.02
C ALA A 175 7.59 -18.91 19.49
N LEU A 176 7.25 -17.68 19.93
CA LEU A 176 6.75 -17.44 21.29
C LEU A 176 5.34 -18.02 21.50
N GLU A 177 4.43 -17.83 20.55
CA GLU A 177 3.09 -18.44 20.58
C GLU A 177 3.18 -19.96 20.74
N TYR A 178 4.03 -20.61 19.96
CA TYR A 178 4.25 -22.06 20.02
C TYR A 178 4.85 -22.49 21.36
N ALA A 179 5.87 -21.79 21.85
CA ALA A 179 6.57 -22.15 23.09
C ALA A 179 5.69 -21.97 24.33
N CYS A 180 4.84 -20.94 24.35
CA CYS A 180 3.97 -20.61 25.49
C CYS A 180 2.57 -21.21 25.38
N GLY A 181 2.16 -21.72 24.22
CA GLY A 181 0.80 -22.22 23.99
C GLY A 181 -0.27 -21.12 24.00
N ILE A 182 0.08 -19.92 23.54
CA ILE A 182 -0.80 -18.74 23.50
C ILE A 182 -0.94 -18.20 22.08
N GLU A 183 -1.93 -17.36 21.83
CA GLU A 183 -2.04 -16.58 20.59
C GLU A 183 -1.70 -15.11 20.85
N ALA A 184 -0.97 -14.50 19.90
CA ALA A 184 -0.58 -13.10 19.99
C ALA A 184 -1.71 -12.17 19.53
N GLU A 185 -1.93 -11.09 20.27
CA GLU A 185 -2.75 -9.97 19.83
C GLU A 185 -1.97 -9.11 18.83
N VAL A 186 -2.34 -9.17 17.55
CA VAL A 186 -1.67 -8.41 16.49
C VAL A 186 -2.21 -6.99 16.44
N VAL A 187 -1.34 -6.01 16.71
CA VAL A 187 -1.60 -4.58 16.59
C VAL A 187 -1.01 -4.10 15.26
N GLY A 188 -1.82 -3.53 14.38
CA GLY A 188 -1.37 -3.11 13.04
C GLY A 188 -2.17 -3.74 11.90
N LYS A 189 -1.89 -3.38 10.65
CA LYS A 189 -2.55 -3.99 9.49
C LYS A 189 -2.20 -5.48 9.42
N PRO A 190 -3.16 -6.39 9.16
CA PRO A 190 -4.54 -6.19 8.73
C PRO A 190 -5.59 -6.31 9.85
N SER A 191 -5.26 -6.02 11.12
CA SER A 191 -6.25 -6.10 12.21
C SER A 191 -7.41 -5.12 11.96
N PRO A 192 -8.67 -5.53 12.19
CA PRO A 192 -9.83 -4.64 12.15
C PRO A 192 -9.68 -3.40 13.04
N GLU A 193 -9.07 -3.55 14.21
CA GLU A 193 -8.86 -2.50 15.20
C GLU A 193 -7.98 -1.38 14.65
N PHE A 194 -6.99 -1.71 13.81
CA PHE A 194 -6.15 -0.73 13.14
C PHE A 194 -6.98 0.20 12.23
N PHE A 195 -7.80 -0.39 11.35
CA PHE A 195 -8.65 0.39 10.44
C PHE A 195 -9.72 1.16 11.22
N LYS A 196 -10.30 0.56 12.27
CA LYS A 196 -11.24 1.23 13.16
C LYS A 196 -10.65 2.52 13.74
N SER A 197 -9.47 2.44 14.34
CA SER A 197 -8.80 3.61 14.95
C SER A 197 -8.52 4.70 13.92
N ALA A 198 -7.96 4.32 12.76
CA ALA A 198 -7.66 5.27 11.69
C ALA A 198 -8.92 6.00 11.18
N LEU A 199 -10.03 5.28 11.00
CA LEU A 199 -11.30 5.84 10.53
C LEU A 199 -11.98 6.73 11.57
N GLN A 200 -11.93 6.34 12.85
CA GLN A 200 -12.46 7.14 13.96
C GLN A 200 -11.73 8.48 14.08
N GLU A 201 -10.40 8.49 13.99
CA GLU A 201 -9.61 9.72 14.00
C GLU A 201 -9.87 10.61 12.77
N MET A 202 -10.29 10.02 11.65
CA MET A 202 -10.68 10.77 10.44
C MET A 202 -12.12 11.27 10.48
N GLY A 203 -12.97 10.70 11.35
CA GLY A 203 -14.40 10.95 11.37
C GLY A 203 -15.11 10.48 10.10
N VAL A 204 -14.69 9.35 9.53
CA VAL A 204 -15.29 8.78 8.30
C VAL A 204 -15.71 7.33 8.52
N GLU A 205 -16.79 6.91 7.87
CA GLU A 205 -17.26 5.53 7.93
C GLU A 205 -16.46 4.64 6.96
N ALA A 206 -16.37 3.34 7.25
CA ALA A 206 -15.58 2.40 6.45
C ALA A 206 -15.98 2.41 4.96
N HIS A 207 -17.28 2.44 4.65
CA HIS A 207 -17.78 2.46 3.27
C HIS A 207 -17.45 3.77 2.52
N GLU A 208 -17.12 4.84 3.22
CA GLU A 208 -16.75 6.15 2.68
C GLU A 208 -15.23 6.30 2.54
N ALA A 209 -14.48 5.28 2.93
CA ALA A 209 -13.03 5.30 2.88
C ALA A 209 -12.48 4.34 1.82
N ILE A 210 -11.30 4.69 1.31
CA ILE A 210 -10.50 3.84 0.44
C ILE A 210 -9.09 3.67 1.01
N MET A 211 -8.61 2.42 1.08
CA MET A 211 -7.22 2.09 1.40
C MET A 211 -6.41 1.95 0.11
N ILE A 212 -5.26 2.63 0.04
CA ILE A 212 -4.29 2.51 -1.05
C ILE A 212 -3.03 1.86 -0.48
N GLY A 213 -2.67 0.68 -0.98
CA GLY A 213 -1.59 -0.13 -0.43
C GLY A 213 -0.88 -0.99 -1.47
N ASP A 214 0.30 -1.48 -1.14
CA ASP A 214 1.05 -2.44 -1.97
C ASP A 214 0.83 -3.90 -1.51
N ASP A 215 0.51 -4.10 -0.23
CA ASP A 215 0.34 -5.40 0.42
C ASP A 215 -1.09 -5.93 0.25
N ILE A 216 -1.22 -7.00 -0.53
CA ILE A 216 -2.52 -7.64 -0.77
C ILE A 216 -3.16 -8.18 0.51
N VAL A 217 -2.36 -8.62 1.48
CA VAL A 217 -2.86 -9.22 2.73
C VAL A 217 -3.09 -8.14 3.78
N GLY A 218 -2.09 -7.28 3.98
CA GLY A 218 -2.07 -6.23 4.99
C GLY A 218 -3.06 -5.10 4.68
N ASP A 219 -2.92 -4.50 3.50
CA ASP A 219 -3.65 -3.29 3.14
C ASP A 219 -5.00 -3.62 2.52
N VAL A 220 -4.97 -4.33 1.39
CA VAL A 220 -6.15 -4.56 0.56
C VAL A 220 -7.10 -5.52 1.26
N GLY A 221 -6.62 -6.71 1.60
CA GLY A 221 -7.41 -7.73 2.29
C GLY A 221 -7.82 -7.33 3.70
N GLY A 222 -7.02 -6.51 4.39
CA GLY A 222 -7.39 -5.93 5.68
C GLY A 222 -8.55 -4.96 5.56
N ALA A 223 -8.40 -3.95 4.70
CA ALA A 223 -9.40 -2.91 4.48
C ALA A 223 -10.74 -3.48 3.98
N GLN A 224 -10.71 -4.43 3.05
CA GLN A 224 -11.93 -5.07 2.53
C GLN A 224 -12.70 -5.86 3.58
N ARG A 225 -12.01 -6.60 4.45
CA ARG A 225 -12.66 -7.31 5.57
C ARG A 225 -13.29 -6.35 6.57
N TYR A 226 -12.73 -5.14 6.69
CA TYR A 226 -13.29 -4.06 7.50
C TYR A 226 -14.46 -3.30 6.82
N GLY A 227 -14.78 -3.61 5.56
CA GLY A 227 -15.86 -2.96 4.81
C GLY A 227 -15.44 -1.72 4.03
N MET A 228 -14.14 -1.47 3.87
CA MET A 228 -13.62 -0.37 3.07
C MET A 228 -13.45 -0.75 1.60
N ARG A 229 -13.35 0.26 0.73
CA ARG A 229 -12.81 0.10 -0.62
C ARG A 229 -11.29 -0.02 -0.57
N ALA A 230 -10.67 -0.70 -1.53
CA ALA A 230 -9.22 -0.83 -1.58
C ALA A 230 -8.66 -0.77 -3.01
N LEU A 231 -7.47 -0.19 -3.13
CA LEU A 231 -6.72 -0.04 -4.36
C LEU A 231 -5.29 -0.55 -4.13
N GLN A 232 -4.88 -1.50 -4.96
CA GLN A 232 -3.53 -2.05 -4.91
C GLN A 232 -2.63 -1.35 -5.92
N VAL A 233 -1.52 -0.80 -5.44
CA VAL A 233 -0.45 -0.29 -6.30
C VAL A 233 0.55 -1.39 -6.65
N ARG A 234 1.30 -1.18 -7.74
CA ARG A 234 2.28 -2.16 -8.26
C ARG A 234 3.75 -1.82 -7.96
N THR A 235 3.98 -0.82 -7.12
CA THR A 235 5.30 -0.24 -6.82
C THR A 235 6.06 -0.95 -5.71
N GLY A 236 5.37 -1.68 -4.82
CA GLY A 236 5.99 -2.40 -3.70
C GLY A 236 5.94 -3.93 -3.82
N LYS A 237 5.38 -4.61 -2.81
CA LYS A 237 5.26 -6.07 -2.67
C LYS A 237 4.45 -6.78 -3.76
N PHE A 238 3.93 -6.05 -4.74
CA PHE A 238 3.19 -6.63 -5.85
C PHE A 238 4.05 -7.64 -6.61
N ARG A 239 3.58 -8.88 -6.68
CA ARG A 239 4.19 -9.95 -7.50
C ARG A 239 3.22 -10.34 -8.59
N VAL A 240 3.67 -10.27 -9.85
CA VAL A 240 2.99 -10.99 -10.94
C VAL A 240 3.05 -12.47 -10.59
N PRO A 241 1.92 -13.20 -10.53
CA PRO A 241 1.96 -14.61 -10.17
C PRO A 241 2.79 -15.36 -11.20
N ARG A 242 3.84 -16.08 -10.75
CA ARG A 242 4.60 -16.96 -11.63
C ARG A 242 3.67 -18.06 -12.17
N PRO A 243 3.86 -18.52 -13.42
CA PRO A 243 3.16 -19.72 -13.90
C PRO A 243 3.39 -20.87 -12.91
N HIS A 244 2.30 -21.53 -12.51
CA HIS A 244 2.28 -22.54 -11.44
C HIS A 244 3.37 -23.61 -11.65
N ARG A 245 4.18 -23.87 -10.62
CA ARG A 245 4.78 -25.20 -10.46
C ARG A 245 3.69 -26.16 -9.98
N PRO A 246 3.62 -27.40 -10.50
CA PRO A 246 2.66 -28.39 -10.02
C PRO A 246 2.98 -28.75 -8.58
N GLY A 247 2.09 -28.39 -7.67
CA GLY A 247 2.16 -28.66 -6.24
C GLY A 247 0.94 -28.07 -5.54
N PRO A 248 0.49 -28.65 -4.41
CA PRO A 248 -0.68 -28.14 -3.70
C PRO A 248 -0.41 -26.69 -3.26
N PRO A 249 -1.36 -25.76 -3.46
CA PRO A 249 -1.17 -24.37 -3.08
C PRO A 249 -0.96 -24.28 -1.56
N PRO A 250 -0.02 -23.44 -1.07
CA PRO A 250 0.08 -23.18 0.36
C PRO A 250 -1.26 -22.62 0.85
N ALA A 251 -1.74 -23.09 2.01
CA ALA A 251 -3.08 -22.81 2.54
C ALA A 251 -3.42 -21.31 2.75
N ALA A 252 -2.45 -20.41 2.58
CA ALA A 252 -2.63 -18.96 2.61
C ALA A 252 -2.84 -18.31 1.22
N CYS A 253 -2.81 -19.09 0.13
CA CYS A 253 -3.05 -18.66 -1.25
C CYS A 253 -4.39 -19.17 -1.78
N SER A 254 -5.47 -19.01 -1.02
CA SER A 254 -6.84 -19.02 -1.57
C SER A 254 -7.26 -17.60 -1.95
N VAL A 255 -6.40 -16.88 -2.69
CA VAL A 255 -6.81 -15.62 -3.32
C VAL A 255 -7.63 -15.97 -4.55
N TYR A 256 -8.95 -15.90 -4.40
CA TYR A 256 -9.98 -15.67 -5.42
C TYR A 256 -9.52 -15.88 -6.87
N SER A 257 -9.44 -17.15 -7.29
CA SER A 257 -9.16 -17.53 -8.67
C SER A 257 -10.38 -17.48 -9.60
N THR A 258 -11.58 -17.15 -9.09
CA THR A 258 -12.79 -17.02 -9.91
C THR A 258 -12.90 -15.64 -10.57
N ARG A 259 -12.05 -15.41 -11.59
CA ARG A 259 -12.27 -14.59 -12.83
C ARG A 259 -10.96 -14.09 -13.46
N ARG A 260 -9.95 -14.95 -13.50
CA ARG A 260 -8.63 -14.64 -14.07
C ARG A 260 -8.59 -14.54 -15.62
N GLN A 261 -9.69 -14.77 -16.35
CA GLN A 261 -9.65 -14.84 -17.82
C GLN A 261 -10.41 -13.75 -18.59
N GLN A 262 -11.10 -12.81 -17.96
CA GLN A 262 -11.90 -11.79 -18.68
C GLN A 262 -11.37 -10.35 -18.62
N LEU A 263 -10.45 -10.02 -17.72
CA LEU A 263 -9.91 -8.65 -17.58
C LEU A 263 -8.61 -8.40 -18.38
N GLU A 264 -7.89 -9.44 -18.80
CA GLU A 264 -6.58 -9.27 -19.43
C GLU A 264 -6.62 -8.83 -20.91
N ARG A 265 -7.78 -8.89 -21.60
CA ARG A 265 -7.84 -8.53 -23.03
C ARG A 265 -8.16 -7.08 -23.37
N HIS A 266 -8.49 -6.23 -22.40
CA HIS A 266 -8.89 -4.83 -22.68
C HIS A 266 -7.91 -3.76 -22.16
N PHE A 267 -6.83 -4.12 -21.48
CA PHE A 267 -5.96 -3.15 -20.77
C PHE A 267 -4.55 -2.98 -21.35
N LEU A 268 -4.20 -3.66 -22.45
CA LEU A 268 -2.84 -3.66 -23.02
C LEU A 268 -2.64 -2.80 -24.27
N SER A 269 -3.57 -1.92 -24.62
CA SER A 269 -3.36 -0.95 -25.71
C SER A 269 -3.83 0.45 -25.30
N GLY A 270 -2.92 1.20 -24.68
CA GLY A 270 -3.07 2.64 -24.40
C GLY A 270 -1.71 3.27 -24.06
N PRO A 271 -1.53 4.59 -24.32
CA PRO A 271 -0.22 5.25 -24.19
C PRO A 271 0.22 5.29 -22.72
N GLU A 272 1.53 5.41 -22.52
CA GLU A 272 2.37 4.96 -21.40
C GLU A 272 2.10 5.48 -19.95
N GLY A 273 0.89 5.96 -19.60
CA GLY A 273 0.62 6.56 -18.27
C GLY A 273 -0.09 5.69 -17.23
N CYS A 274 -0.90 4.69 -17.61
CA CYS A 274 -1.86 4.02 -16.71
C CYS A 274 -1.62 2.51 -16.54
N ARG A 275 -0.39 2.06 -16.28
CA ARG A 275 -0.05 0.62 -16.22
C ARG A 275 0.06 0.02 -14.80
N ASN A 276 -0.16 0.80 -13.74
CA ASN A 276 0.35 0.46 -12.39
C ASN A 276 -0.67 0.27 -11.25
N VAL A 277 -1.98 0.11 -11.52
CA VAL A 277 -3.01 0.10 -10.46
C VAL A 277 -4.10 -0.96 -10.70
N ASN A 278 -4.46 -1.72 -9.65
CA ASN A 278 -5.65 -2.57 -9.61
C ASN A 278 -6.64 -2.03 -8.56
N ILE A 279 -7.93 -1.89 -8.91
CA ILE A 279 -8.98 -1.47 -7.97
C ILE A 279 -9.90 -2.65 -7.63
N PHE A 280 -10.16 -2.83 -6.34
CA PHE A 280 -11.12 -3.79 -5.83
C PHE A 280 -12.24 -3.06 -5.05
N CYS A 281 -13.48 -3.17 -5.52
CA CYS A 281 -14.65 -2.64 -4.83
C CYS A 281 -15.50 -3.80 -4.29
N ASN A 282 -15.90 -3.72 -3.01
CA ASN A 282 -16.97 -4.57 -2.50
C ASN A 282 -18.31 -3.96 -2.93
N SER A 283 -19.11 -4.71 -3.68
CA SER A 283 -20.53 -4.39 -3.95
C SER A 283 -21.40 -5.08 -2.90
N PRO A 284 -22.34 -4.38 -2.24
CA PRO A 284 -23.34 -5.01 -1.37
C PRO A 284 -24.32 -5.91 -2.14
N GLU A 285 -24.44 -5.70 -3.45
CA GLU A 285 -25.33 -6.43 -4.34
C GLU A 285 -24.49 -7.41 -5.17
N GLY A 286 -24.91 -8.67 -5.20
CA GLY A 286 -24.22 -9.73 -5.96
C GLY A 286 -23.93 -9.35 -7.42
N LEU A 287 -22.92 -10.00 -8.00
CA LEU A 287 -22.43 -9.75 -9.37
C LEU A 287 -23.56 -9.68 -10.42
N HIS A 288 -23.85 -8.49 -10.94
CA HIS A 288 -24.59 -8.33 -12.20
C HIS A 288 -23.64 -7.98 -13.35
N ARG A 289 -23.82 -8.67 -14.49
CA ARG A 289 -23.10 -8.45 -15.76
C ARG A 289 -23.64 -7.21 -16.45
N TRP A 290 -22.75 -6.28 -16.82
CA TRP A 290 -23.01 -5.28 -17.85
C TRP A 290 -21.78 -5.20 -18.76
N GLY A 291 -21.97 -5.49 -20.06
CA GLY A 291 -20.94 -5.36 -21.09
C GLY A 291 -20.97 -3.94 -21.66
N ALA A 292 -19.79 -3.36 -21.94
CA ALA A 292 -19.66 -2.05 -22.56
C ALA A 292 -18.94 -2.18 -23.90
N GLU A 293 -19.58 -1.70 -24.95
CA GLU A 293 -18.97 -1.38 -26.25
C GLU A 293 -18.17 -0.08 -26.13
N THR A 294 -17.03 -0.02 -26.82
CA THR A 294 -16.04 1.07 -26.74
C THR A 294 -16.12 2.01 -27.93
N SER A 295 -16.00 3.32 -27.70
CA SER A 295 -15.55 4.28 -28.70
C SER A 295 -14.77 5.46 -28.08
N GLY A 296 -13.48 5.58 -28.43
CA GLY A 296 -12.75 6.87 -28.49
C GLY A 296 -11.76 7.22 -27.35
N PRO A 297 -10.52 7.70 -27.65
CA PRO A 297 -9.50 8.02 -26.65
C PRO A 297 -9.31 9.54 -26.46
N GLU A 298 -9.60 10.09 -25.28
CA GLU A 298 -9.09 11.42 -24.89
C GLU A 298 -8.67 11.44 -23.41
N CYS A 299 -7.46 11.95 -23.18
CA CYS A 299 -6.92 12.30 -21.87
C CYS A 299 -7.83 13.31 -21.15
N LEU A 300 -8.09 13.10 -19.85
CA LEU A 300 -8.82 14.08 -19.04
C LEU A 300 -8.10 14.38 -17.72
N VAL A 301 -7.41 15.52 -17.71
CA VAL A 301 -7.25 16.39 -16.54
C VAL A 301 -8.62 17.01 -16.27
N ALA A 302 -9.18 16.82 -15.08
CA ALA A 302 -10.50 17.37 -14.75
C ALA A 302 -10.37 18.74 -14.06
N TYR A 303 -10.82 19.80 -14.73
CA TYR A 303 -11.28 21.04 -14.10
C TYR A 303 -12.80 21.01 -13.98
N SER A 304 -13.32 21.47 -12.84
CA SER A 304 -14.75 21.65 -12.58
C SER A 304 -15.25 22.95 -13.19
N GLY A 305 -16.39 22.94 -13.87
CA GLY A 305 -17.05 24.18 -14.28
C GLY A 305 -18.54 24.01 -14.47
N HIS A 306 -19.32 24.75 -13.68
CA HIS A 306 -20.59 25.43 -14.00
C HIS A 306 -20.42 26.82 -13.31
N SER A 307 -20.63 28.01 -13.88
CA SER A 307 -21.60 28.51 -14.87
C SER A 307 -21.05 29.82 -15.50
N SER A 308 -21.53 30.18 -16.69
CA SER A 308 -21.14 31.19 -17.72
C SER A 308 -20.94 32.68 -17.30
N PRO A 309 -20.71 33.63 -18.25
CA PRO A 309 -19.55 33.85 -19.12
C PRO A 309 -18.94 35.26 -18.88
N LEU A 310 -17.68 35.52 -19.26
CA LEU A 310 -17.19 36.86 -19.67
C LEU A 310 -15.73 36.80 -20.15
N LEU A 311 -15.49 37.48 -21.27
CA LEU A 311 -14.25 37.68 -22.02
C LEU A 311 -13.68 36.52 -22.86
N THR A 312 -14.08 36.60 -24.12
CA THR A 312 -13.40 36.18 -25.34
C THR A 312 -11.97 36.74 -25.41
N ILE A 313 -10.99 35.89 -25.71
CA ILE A 313 -9.80 36.25 -26.48
C ILE A 313 -9.65 35.17 -27.56
N GLU A 314 -9.98 35.53 -28.80
CA GLU A 314 -9.67 34.72 -29.98
C GLU A 314 -8.18 34.87 -30.34
N PRO A 315 -7.50 33.83 -30.83
CA PRO A 315 -6.27 34.00 -31.58
C PRO A 315 -6.57 34.13 -33.08
N THR A 316 -6.26 35.31 -33.66
CA THR A 316 -6.20 35.56 -35.10
C THR A 316 -4.93 34.93 -35.73
N PRO A 317 -4.90 34.61 -37.05
CA PRO A 317 -3.80 33.89 -37.72
C PRO A 317 -2.87 34.78 -38.58
N GLY A 318 -1.61 34.36 -38.77
CA GLY A 318 -0.66 34.86 -39.81
C GLY A 318 0.81 34.48 -39.52
N PHE A 319 1.49 33.62 -40.33
CA PHE A 319 2.39 33.92 -41.48
C PHE A 319 3.69 34.70 -41.10
N TRP A 320 4.96 34.29 -41.35
CA TRP A 320 5.71 33.82 -42.55
C TRP A 320 6.99 33.01 -42.15
N LEU A 321 7.38 31.88 -42.77
CA LEU A 321 8.24 31.66 -43.97
C LEU A 321 9.72 32.08 -43.85
N ARG A 322 10.72 31.16 -43.91
CA ARG A 322 11.56 30.74 -45.07
C ARG A 322 12.77 29.91 -44.55
N GLN A 323 13.53 29.08 -45.26
CA GLN A 323 13.47 28.30 -46.53
C GLN A 323 14.80 27.49 -46.64
N GLY A 324 14.82 26.38 -47.40
CA GLY A 324 16.04 25.77 -47.97
C GLY A 324 16.01 24.22 -48.00
N SER A 325 15.25 23.56 -48.89
CA SER A 325 15.55 23.18 -50.29
C SER A 325 16.48 21.96 -50.49
N ARG A 326 15.92 20.78 -50.82
CA ARG A 326 16.12 19.99 -52.07
C ARG A 326 15.69 18.51 -51.89
N ALA A 327 14.81 18.04 -52.78
CA ALA A 327 14.57 16.62 -53.12
C ALA A 327 15.26 16.33 -54.49
N PRO A 328 15.15 15.15 -55.16
CA PRO A 328 14.44 13.88 -54.84
C PRO A 328 15.22 12.58 -55.21
N ARG A 329 14.65 11.38 -54.96
CA ARG A 329 14.50 10.28 -55.97
C ARG A 329 13.82 9.02 -55.39
N ASN A 330 12.85 8.52 -56.15
CA ASN A 330 12.13 7.23 -56.05
C ASN A 330 13.05 6.02 -56.15
N TRP A 331 12.61 4.85 -55.66
CA TRP A 331 12.53 3.59 -56.44
C TRP A 331 11.63 2.58 -55.69
N SER A 332 10.58 2.13 -56.37
CA SER A 332 9.72 1.01 -56.02
C SER A 332 9.76 0.01 -57.18
N GLN A 333 9.72 -1.29 -56.84
CA GLN A 333 9.60 -2.48 -57.70
C GLN A 333 10.89 -3.01 -58.34
N GLU A 334 11.30 -4.21 -57.90
CA GLU A 334 11.46 -5.39 -58.77
C GLU A 334 11.85 -6.62 -57.92
N LEU A 335 11.03 -7.69 -57.99
CA LEU A 335 11.43 -9.05 -58.40
C LEU A 335 10.40 -10.08 -57.92
N GLN A 336 9.61 -10.55 -58.89
CA GLN A 336 8.79 -11.74 -58.82
C GLN A 336 9.25 -12.65 -59.97
N LEU A 337 9.23 -13.96 -59.74
CA LEU A 337 9.22 -15.07 -60.70
C LEU A 337 10.58 -15.62 -61.18
N MET A 338 10.98 -16.75 -60.58
CA MET A 338 11.37 -17.93 -61.36
C MET A 338 10.55 -19.13 -60.87
N GLY A 339 9.91 -19.79 -61.84
CA GLY A 339 8.97 -20.89 -61.67
C GLY A 339 9.62 -22.27 -61.49
N PRO A 340 8.81 -23.36 -61.59
CA PRO A 340 9.11 -24.65 -60.98
C PRO A 340 9.54 -25.78 -61.95
N GLN A 341 9.99 -26.87 -61.31
CA GLN A 341 9.97 -28.31 -61.68
C GLN A 341 11.24 -29.01 -62.24
N ILE A 342 11.76 -29.96 -61.42
CA ILE A 342 12.01 -31.43 -61.67
C ILE A 342 13.06 -31.78 -62.75
N PRO A 343 13.97 -32.79 -62.57
CA PRO A 343 13.84 -34.08 -61.86
C PRO A 343 14.45 -34.20 -60.47
#